data_AF-A0A2T0WUW5-F1
#
_entry.id   AF-A0A2T0WUW5-F1
#
_cell.length_a   1.000
_cell.length_b   1.000
_cell.length_c   1.000
_cell.angle_alpha   90.00
_cell.angle_beta   90.00
_cell.angle_gamma   90.00
#
_symmetry.space_group_name_H-M   'P 1'
#
loop_
_entity.id
_entity.type
_entity.pdbx_description
1 polymer ?
#
loop_
_entity_poly.entity_id
_entity_poly.type
_entity_poly.pdbx_seq_one_letter_code
_entity_poly.pdbx_strand_id
1 'polypeptide(L)'
;MNACNTDEFEGCPLSYTVKTGDFDLTNSWAFVGFRTKGAGGIDFPPCDTYAGAAVTLGKVNLTFTQNPSSQENGFFEFAGASVVNSFTGSYRTFGNGRIEALNRLAITLIAGNEVLSNYENRYLQGLRNMESYRIQNNMLMIAFNGDLEEMIFVLIES
;
A
#
# COMPACT_ATOMS: atom_id res chain seq x y z
N MET A 1 4.38 -32.57 -18.73
CA MET A 1 3.11 -33.15 -18.24
C MET A 1 3.02 -32.88 -16.75
N ASN A 2 1.82 -32.46 -16.34
CA ASN A 2 1.34 -32.12 -15.00
C ASN A 2 1.86 -30.79 -14.44
N ALA A 3 1.04 -29.87 -13.94
CA ALA A 3 -0.39 -29.61 -14.05
C ALA A 3 -0.51 -28.18 -13.51
N CYS A 4 -0.86 -27.19 -14.32
CA CYS A 4 -1.20 -25.88 -13.76
C CYS A 4 -2.55 -26.06 -13.06
N ASN A 5 -2.53 -26.12 -11.74
CA ASN A 5 -3.75 -26.09 -10.93
C ASN A 5 -4.44 -24.74 -11.19
N THR A 6 -5.62 -24.80 -11.81
CA THR A 6 -6.47 -23.66 -12.15
C THR A 6 -7.41 -23.28 -11.01
N ASP A 7 -6.90 -23.16 -9.78
CA ASP A 7 -7.73 -22.83 -8.59
C ASP A 7 -6.98 -21.97 -7.54
N GLU A 8 -6.02 -21.14 -7.94
CA GLU A 8 -5.38 -20.15 -7.06
C GLU A 8 -5.67 -18.76 -7.58
N PHE A 9 -6.45 -17.99 -6.83
CA PHE A 9 -6.93 -16.64 -7.15
C PHE A 9 -5.90 -15.80 -7.93
N GLU A 10 -6.13 -15.66 -9.24
CA GLU A 10 -5.31 -14.81 -10.12
C GLU A 10 -5.47 -13.35 -9.67
N GLY A 11 -4.48 -12.85 -8.91
CA GLY A 11 -4.38 -11.43 -8.61
C GLY A 11 -4.33 -10.60 -9.90
N CYS A 12 -4.77 -9.36 -9.84
CA CYS A 12 -4.91 -8.49 -11.01
C CYS A 12 -3.68 -7.59 -11.15
N PRO A 13 -2.71 -7.90 -12.02
CA PRO A 13 -1.55 -7.05 -12.20
C PRO A 13 -1.98 -5.71 -12.80
N LEU A 14 -1.49 -4.63 -12.19
CA LEU A 14 -1.62 -3.28 -12.72
C LEU A 14 -0.47 -2.97 -13.67
N SER A 15 -0.77 -2.40 -14.84
CA SER A 15 0.24 -1.81 -15.71
C SER A 15 0.69 -0.45 -15.16
N TYR A 16 1.99 -0.28 -14.96
CA TYR A 16 2.61 0.98 -14.59
C TYR A 16 3.99 1.11 -15.22
N THR A 17 4.46 2.35 -15.39
CA THR A 17 5.79 2.65 -15.91
C THR A 17 6.67 3.13 -14.78
N VAL A 18 7.87 2.57 -14.67
CA VAL A 18 8.90 3.06 -13.75
C VAL A 18 9.51 4.33 -14.34
N LYS A 19 9.45 5.43 -13.58
CA LYS A 19 9.98 6.74 -13.96
C LYS A 19 11.14 7.10 -13.03
N THR A 20 12.31 7.34 -13.61
CA THR A 20 13.48 7.81 -12.85
C THR A 20 13.24 9.23 -12.36
N GLY A 21 13.58 9.48 -11.09
CA GLY A 21 13.46 10.80 -10.46
C GLY A 21 13.66 10.72 -8.96
N ASP A 22 13.81 11.89 -8.35
CA ASP A 22 13.87 12.05 -6.90
C ASP A 22 12.45 12.36 -6.40
N PHE A 23 11.86 11.40 -5.70
CA PHE A 23 10.52 11.50 -5.13
C PHE A 23 10.60 11.39 -3.61
N ASP A 24 9.74 12.13 -2.91
CA ASP A 24 9.62 12.06 -1.46
C ASP A 24 8.37 11.28 -1.04
N LEU A 25 8.29 10.92 0.23
CA LEU A 25 7.17 10.15 0.77
C LEU A 25 5.83 10.90 0.67
N THR A 26 5.85 12.24 0.72
CA THR A 26 4.69 13.14 0.79
C THR A 26 3.98 13.31 -0.54
N ASN A 27 3.50 12.20 -1.07
CA ASN A 27 2.79 12.09 -2.33
C ASN A 27 1.59 11.13 -2.20
N SER A 28 0.85 11.01 -3.29
CA SER A 28 -0.17 9.97 -3.49
C SER A 28 0.45 8.79 -4.22
N TRP A 29 0.21 7.60 -3.68
CA TRP A 29 0.80 6.35 -4.14
C TRP A 29 -0.29 5.32 -4.40
N ALA A 30 -0.25 4.68 -5.56
CA ALA A 30 -1.13 3.59 -5.94
C ALA A 30 -0.55 2.27 -5.47
N PHE A 31 -1.36 1.48 -4.78
CA PHE A 31 -0.94 0.16 -4.31
C PHE A 31 -0.86 -0.83 -5.48
N VAL A 32 0.29 -1.52 -5.58
CA VAL A 32 0.56 -2.54 -6.58
C VAL A 32 0.30 -3.93 -6.03
N GLY A 33 0.76 -4.22 -4.80
CA GLY A 33 0.65 -5.54 -4.20
C GLY A 33 1.64 -5.76 -3.07
N PHE A 34 1.66 -6.98 -2.54
CA PHE A 34 2.62 -7.41 -1.53
C PHE A 34 3.76 -8.19 -2.15
N ARG A 35 4.93 -8.17 -1.50
CA ARG A 35 6.06 -9.04 -1.85
C ARG A 35 6.69 -9.59 -0.58
N THR A 36 6.86 -10.91 -0.54
CA THR A 36 7.73 -11.56 0.45
C THR A 36 9.18 -11.46 -0.03
N LYS A 37 10.08 -10.96 0.82
CA LYS A 37 11.49 -10.84 0.47
C LYS A 37 12.06 -12.24 0.17
N GLY A 38 12.72 -12.37 -0.99
CA GLY A 38 13.30 -13.63 -1.46
C GLY A 38 12.37 -14.56 -2.26
N ALA A 39 11.04 -14.32 -2.28
CA ALA A 39 10.08 -15.17 -2.98
C ALA A 39 9.90 -14.82 -4.49
N GLY A 40 10.49 -13.71 -4.96
CA GLY A 40 10.52 -13.32 -6.38
C GLY A 40 9.20 -12.78 -6.98
N GLY A 41 8.04 -13.15 -6.44
CA GLY A 41 6.72 -12.73 -6.93
C GLY A 41 6.10 -11.53 -6.21
N ILE A 42 5.13 -10.89 -6.87
CA ILE A 42 4.19 -9.93 -6.26
C ILE A 42 2.85 -10.65 -6.12
N ASP A 43 2.28 -10.59 -4.92
CA ASP A 43 0.90 -10.95 -4.64
C ASP A 43 0.02 -9.72 -4.91
N PHE A 44 -0.74 -9.78 -6.00
CA PHE A 44 -1.54 -8.66 -6.50
C PHE A 44 -2.94 -8.66 -5.87
N PRO A 45 -3.61 -7.49 -5.77
CA PRO A 45 -5.00 -7.42 -5.33
C PRO A 45 -5.91 -8.34 -6.15
N PRO A 46 -6.93 -8.97 -5.54
CA PRO A 46 -7.91 -9.76 -6.29
C PRO A 46 -8.55 -8.94 -7.42
N CYS A 47 -8.85 -9.55 -8.56
CA CYS A 47 -9.51 -8.87 -9.70
C CYS A 47 -10.81 -8.14 -9.32
N ASP A 48 -11.57 -8.72 -8.38
CA ASP A 48 -12.80 -8.12 -7.84
C ASP A 48 -12.57 -6.76 -7.16
N THR A 49 -11.33 -6.46 -6.76
CA THR A 49 -10.94 -5.11 -6.30
C THR A 49 -11.33 -4.06 -7.33
N TYR A 50 -11.36 -4.38 -8.62
CA TYR A 50 -11.65 -3.47 -9.74
C TYR A 50 -13.02 -3.70 -10.38
N ALA A 51 -13.85 -4.60 -9.84
CA ALA A 51 -15.17 -4.90 -10.40
C ALA A 51 -16.02 -3.63 -10.58
N GLY A 52 -16.68 -3.52 -11.73
CA GLY A 52 -17.55 -2.39 -12.09
C GLY A 52 -16.82 -1.13 -12.58
N ALA A 53 -15.50 -1.15 -12.70
CA ALA A 53 -14.70 -0.09 -13.30
C ALA A 53 -13.60 -0.66 -14.19
N ALA A 54 -12.96 0.19 -15.01
CA ALA A 54 -11.68 -0.18 -15.60
C ALA A 54 -10.66 -0.44 -14.47
N VAL A 55 -9.75 -1.38 -14.67
CA VAL A 55 -8.60 -1.59 -13.78
C VAL A 55 -7.75 -0.32 -13.83
N THR A 56 -7.93 0.55 -12.83
CA THR A 56 -7.27 1.86 -12.77
C THR A 56 -6.26 1.90 -11.65
N LEU A 57 -5.09 2.43 -12.00
CA LEU A 57 -4.07 2.78 -11.02
C LEU A 57 -4.64 3.81 -10.05
N GLY A 58 -4.45 3.59 -8.75
CA GLY A 58 -4.91 4.50 -7.70
C GLY A 58 -6.31 4.23 -7.15
N LYS A 59 -7.01 3.17 -7.58
CA LYS A 59 -8.24 2.72 -6.89
C LYS A 59 -7.97 2.35 -5.43
N VAL A 60 -6.90 1.59 -5.21
CA VAL A 60 -6.29 1.40 -3.89
C VAL A 60 -5.11 2.34 -3.81
N ASN A 61 -5.13 3.26 -2.85
CA ASN A 61 -4.14 4.32 -2.75
C ASN A 61 -3.79 4.66 -1.30
N LEU A 62 -2.70 5.39 -1.18
CA LEU A 62 -2.16 5.91 0.05
C LEU A 62 -1.54 7.28 -0.23
N THR A 63 -2.04 8.30 0.44
CA THR A 63 -1.51 9.66 0.38
C THR A 63 -0.89 9.98 1.73
N PHE A 64 0.38 10.36 1.72
CA PHE A 64 1.06 10.91 2.88
C PHE A 64 1.08 12.43 2.79
N THR A 65 0.66 13.11 3.84
CA THR A 65 0.68 14.57 3.93
C THR A 65 1.53 15.02 5.11
N GLN A 66 2.35 16.05 4.91
CA GLN A 66 2.95 16.80 6.00
C GLN A 66 2.01 17.94 6.37
N ASN A 67 1.62 18.03 7.64
CA ASN A 67 0.89 19.20 8.13
C ASN A 67 1.88 20.23 8.69
N PRO A 68 2.14 21.36 7.98
CA PRO A 68 3.12 22.36 8.40
C PRO A 68 2.73 23.10 9.69
N SER A 69 1.49 22.97 10.15
CA SER A 69 1.00 23.60 11.38
C SER A 69 1.25 22.79 12.65
N SER A 70 1.68 21.52 12.53
CA SER A 70 2.09 20.72 13.69
C SER A 70 3.47 21.20 14.17
N GLN A 71 3.49 22.08 15.17
CA GLN A 71 4.73 22.51 15.84
C GLN A 71 5.38 21.40 16.66
N GLU A 72 4.77 20.21 16.72
CA GLU A 72 5.36 19.02 17.34
C GLU A 72 6.11 18.18 16.29
N ASN A 73 7.42 18.09 16.47
CA ASN A 73 8.38 17.38 15.65
C ASN A 73 7.91 15.99 15.16
N GLY A 74 7.38 15.90 13.94
CA GLY A 74 7.25 14.66 13.18
C GLY A 74 5.92 13.91 13.30
N PHE A 75 4.81 14.60 13.57
CA PHE A 75 3.47 14.03 13.46
C PHE A 75 2.83 14.39 12.12
N PHE A 76 2.64 13.39 11.27
CA PHE A 76 2.11 13.56 9.92
C PHE A 76 0.89 12.67 9.70
N GLU A 77 0.12 12.93 8.66
CA GLU A 77 -1.13 12.22 8.38
C GLU A 77 -1.01 11.39 7.10
N PHE A 78 -1.67 10.24 7.09
CA PHE A 78 -1.88 9.51 5.86
C PHE A 78 -3.33 9.07 5.74
N ALA A 79 -3.81 9.00 4.50
CA ALA A 79 -5.17 8.62 4.20
C ALA A 79 -5.20 7.90 2.85
N GLY A 80 -6.29 7.18 2.59
CA GLY A 80 -6.48 6.60 1.28
C GLY A 80 -7.69 5.69 1.19
N ALA A 81 -7.81 5.06 0.04
CA ALA A 81 -8.74 3.97 -0.21
C ALA A 81 -7.98 2.63 -0.12
N SER A 82 -8.47 1.72 0.71
CA SER A 82 -8.10 0.31 0.68
C SER A 82 -8.95 -0.43 -0.36
N VAL A 83 -9.02 -1.77 -0.27
CA VAL A 83 -9.76 -2.59 -1.24
C VAL A 83 -11.26 -2.32 -1.20
N VAL A 84 -11.83 -2.17 0.00
CA VAL A 84 -13.27 -2.05 0.25
C VAL A 84 -13.60 -0.75 0.99
N ASN A 85 -12.70 -0.31 1.85
CA ASN A 85 -12.90 0.79 2.78
C ASN A 85 -12.00 1.99 2.48
N SER A 86 -12.29 3.13 3.11
CA SER A 86 -11.32 4.22 3.24
C SER A 86 -10.75 4.25 4.64
N PHE A 87 -9.56 4.81 4.77
CA PHE A 87 -8.86 4.89 6.04
C PHE A 87 -8.11 6.22 6.21
N THR A 88 -7.89 6.59 7.46
CA THR A 88 -6.98 7.66 7.86
C THR A 88 -6.14 7.22 9.05
N GLY A 89 -4.94 7.78 9.17
CA GLY A 89 -3.99 7.49 10.22
C GLY A 89 -2.96 8.59 10.38
N SER A 90 -2.08 8.41 11.36
CA SER A 90 -0.95 9.31 11.59
C SER A 90 0.35 8.50 11.55
N TYR A 91 1.40 9.10 11.03
CA TYR A 91 2.72 8.49 10.96
C TYR A 91 3.82 9.44 11.43
N ARG A 92 4.99 8.85 11.64
CA ARG A 92 6.25 9.55 11.85
C ARG A 92 7.34 8.87 11.04
N THR A 93 8.29 9.65 10.54
CA THR A 93 9.51 9.16 9.90
C THR A 93 10.73 9.51 10.74
N PHE A 94 11.78 8.72 10.56
CA PHE A 94 13.08 8.94 11.16
C PHE A 94 14.13 9.05 10.05
N GLY A 95 15.23 9.78 10.29
CA GLY A 95 16.24 10.09 9.27
C GLY A 95 16.98 8.89 8.66
N ASN A 96 16.72 7.67 9.12
CA ASN A 96 17.29 6.42 8.61
C ASN A 96 16.31 5.60 7.74
N GLY A 97 15.18 6.19 7.32
CA GLY A 97 14.16 5.50 6.54
C GLY A 97 13.21 4.63 7.36
N ARG A 98 13.28 4.67 8.70
CA ARG A 98 12.25 4.08 9.56
C ARG A 98 10.97 4.92 9.48
N ILE A 99 9.83 4.25 9.51
CA ILE A 99 8.50 4.85 9.51
C ILE A 99 7.63 4.08 10.50
N GLU A 100 6.73 4.77 11.20
CA GLU A 100 5.82 4.15 12.15
C GLU A 100 4.44 4.78 12.07
N ALA A 101 3.40 3.96 12.17
CA ALA A 101 2.06 4.42 12.46
C ALA A 101 1.95 4.75 13.96
N LEU A 102 1.43 5.92 14.29
CA LEU A 102 1.40 6.43 15.66
C LEU A 102 0.09 6.09 16.40
N ASN A 103 -1.01 5.98 15.66
CA ASN A 103 -2.34 5.78 16.18
C ASN A 103 -3.05 4.62 15.48
N ARG A 104 -4.19 4.19 16.05
CA ARG A 104 -5.10 3.28 15.35
C ARG A 104 -5.64 3.97 14.10
N LEU A 105 -5.70 3.23 13.01
CA LEU A 105 -6.39 3.69 11.80
C LEU A 105 -7.87 3.87 12.08
N ALA A 106 -8.43 5.01 11.67
CA ALA A 106 -9.87 5.17 11.50
C ALA A 106 -10.23 4.61 10.12
N ILE A 107 -11.22 3.72 10.05
CA ILE A 107 -11.57 2.98 8.83
C ILE A 107 -13.10 2.99 8.69
N THR A 108 -13.61 3.14 7.46
CA THR A 108 -15.03 2.94 7.19
C THR A 108 -15.42 1.47 7.38
N LEU A 109 -16.71 1.16 7.50
CA LEU A 109 -17.20 -0.21 7.65
C LEU A 109 -18.16 -0.55 6.52
N ILE A 110 -17.58 -0.83 5.35
CA ILE A 110 -18.27 -1.35 4.17
C ILE A 110 -18.02 -2.86 4.11
N ALA A 111 -19.09 -3.62 3.87
CA ALA A 111 -19.00 -5.07 3.71
C ALA A 111 -18.33 -5.42 2.38
N GLY A 112 -17.31 -6.27 2.44
CA GLY A 112 -16.69 -6.93 1.29
C GLY A 112 -17.02 -8.42 1.28
N ASN A 113 -16.73 -9.10 0.17
CA ASN A 113 -16.66 -10.56 0.20
C ASN A 113 -15.42 -11.01 0.99
N GLU A 114 -15.38 -12.28 1.40
CA GLU A 114 -14.31 -12.82 2.25
C GLU A 114 -12.90 -12.59 1.66
N VAL A 115 -12.75 -12.79 0.35
CA VAL A 115 -11.46 -12.64 -0.35
C VAL A 115 -10.97 -11.19 -0.28
N LEU A 116 -11.84 -10.23 -0.60
CA LEU A 116 -11.52 -8.81 -0.53
C LEU A 116 -11.25 -8.35 0.91
N SER A 117 -12.05 -8.81 1.86
CA SER A 117 -11.88 -8.49 3.28
C SER A 117 -10.58 -9.06 3.85
N ASN A 118 -10.19 -10.28 3.50
CA ASN A 118 -8.93 -10.87 3.94
C ASN A 118 -7.72 -10.11 3.38
N TYR A 119 -7.78 -9.77 2.09
CA TYR A 119 -6.71 -9.00 1.44
C TYR A 119 -6.62 -7.57 2.00
N GLU A 120 -7.77 -6.91 2.22
CA GLU A 120 -7.84 -5.62 2.89
C GLU A 120 -7.27 -5.65 4.31
N ASN A 121 -7.62 -6.67 5.09
CA ASN A 121 -7.11 -6.81 6.45
C ASN A 121 -5.58 -6.89 6.45
N ARG A 122 -4.97 -7.62 5.52
CA ARG A 122 -3.50 -7.66 5.38
C ARG A 122 -2.93 -6.28 5.02
N TYR A 123 -3.57 -5.55 4.10
CA TYR A 123 -3.15 -4.20 3.73
C TYR A 123 -3.18 -3.25 4.94
N LEU A 124 -4.30 -3.23 5.67
CA LEU A 124 -4.46 -2.39 6.85
C LEU A 124 -3.53 -2.81 8.00
N GLN A 125 -3.22 -4.10 8.16
CA GLN A 125 -2.22 -4.57 9.11
C GLN A 125 -0.80 -4.15 8.71
N GLY A 126 -0.46 -4.21 7.42
CA GLY A 126 0.80 -3.69 6.91
C GLY A 126 0.97 -2.20 7.22
N LEU A 127 -0.07 -1.40 7.03
CA LEU A 127 -0.07 0.03 7.39
C LEU A 127 0.02 0.29 8.89
N ARG A 128 -0.54 -0.59 9.74
CA ARG A 128 -0.42 -0.47 11.20
C ARG A 128 0.98 -0.83 11.69
N ASN A 129 1.65 -1.75 10.99
CA ASN A 129 2.93 -2.34 11.38
C ASN A 129 4.06 -1.94 10.42
N MET A 130 4.00 -0.73 9.86
CA MET A 130 5.09 -0.22 9.03
C MET A 130 6.36 -0.09 9.88
N GLU A 131 7.50 -0.46 9.32
CA GLU A 131 8.79 -0.48 10.01
C GLU A 131 9.81 0.40 9.28
N SER A 132 9.92 0.22 7.97
CA SER A 132 10.84 0.98 7.13
C SER A 132 10.21 1.28 5.77
N TYR A 133 10.72 2.30 5.11
CA TYR A 133 10.36 2.60 3.73
C TYR A 133 11.60 2.91 2.91
N ARG A 134 11.49 2.65 1.61
CA ARG A 134 12.46 3.07 0.61
C ARG A 134 11.71 3.57 -0.61
N ILE A 135 12.26 4.60 -1.23
CA ILE A 135 11.79 5.11 -2.52
C ILE A 135 12.91 4.89 -3.52
N GLN A 136 12.59 4.24 -4.62
CA GLN A 136 13.50 4.04 -5.73
C GLN A 136 12.74 4.36 -7.01
N ASN A 137 13.18 5.39 -7.74
CA ASN A 137 12.38 5.95 -8.83
C ASN A 137 10.99 6.35 -8.29
N ASN A 138 9.94 6.25 -9.11
CA ASN A 138 8.57 6.48 -8.68
C ASN A 138 7.93 5.30 -7.91
N MET A 139 8.73 4.43 -7.28
CA MET A 139 8.23 3.31 -6.48
C MET A 139 8.50 3.52 -5.00
N LEU A 140 7.45 3.37 -4.20
CA LEU A 140 7.53 3.32 -2.74
C LEU A 140 7.40 1.87 -2.29
N MET A 141 8.32 1.41 -1.46
CA MET A 141 8.24 0.11 -0.81
C MET A 141 8.24 0.33 0.70
N ILE A 142 7.21 -0.19 1.37
CA ILE A 142 7.07 -0.10 2.82
C ILE A 142 7.20 -1.51 3.39
N ALA A 143 8.19 -1.73 4.23
CA ALA A 143 8.39 -3.01 4.89
C ALA A 143 7.57 -3.12 6.18
N PHE A 144 7.12 -4.34 6.45
CA PHE A 144 6.37 -4.72 7.65
C PHE A 144 6.65 -6.19 7.99
N ASN A 145 6.17 -6.64 9.14
CA ASN A 145 6.29 -8.03 9.61
C ASN A 145 7.76 -8.46 9.77
N GLY A 146 8.55 -7.68 10.53
CA GLY A 146 9.97 -7.94 10.78
C GLY A 146 10.81 -7.84 9.52
N ASP A 147 10.52 -6.87 8.66
CA ASP A 147 11.14 -6.66 7.36
C ASP A 147 11.01 -7.85 6.38
N LEU A 148 10.14 -8.83 6.63
CA LEU A 148 9.97 -10.01 5.77
C LEU A 148 9.05 -9.74 4.57
N GLU A 149 8.14 -8.79 4.71
CA GLU A 149 7.17 -8.42 3.68
C GLU A 149 7.27 -6.95 3.32
N GLU A 150 6.90 -6.63 2.08
CA GLU A 150 6.84 -5.26 1.58
C GLU A 150 5.49 -5.02 0.91
N MET A 151 4.87 -3.87 1.21
CA MET A 151 3.84 -3.27 0.39
C MET A 151 4.52 -2.45 -0.71
N ILE A 152 4.14 -2.68 -1.96
CA ILE A 152 4.69 -1.99 -3.13
C ILE A 152 3.66 -1.00 -3.63
N PHE A 153 4.12 0.22 -3.86
CA PHE A 153 3.33 1.30 -4.45
C PHE A 153 4.08 1.99 -5.58
N VAL A 154 3.33 2.64 -6.45
CA VAL A 154 3.85 3.51 -7.51
C VAL A 154 3.19 4.88 -7.43
N LEU A 155 3.95 5.94 -7.73
CA LEU A 155 3.46 7.31 -7.65
C LEU A 155 2.22 7.53 -8.56
N ILE A 156 1.20 8.20 -8.02
CA ILE A 156 0.08 8.74 -8.78
C ILE A 156 0.43 10.17 -9.13
N GLU A 157 0.61 10.45 -10.43
CA GLU A 157 0.79 11.82 -10.90
C GLU A 157 -0.55 12.57 -10.79
N SER A 158 -0.52 13.70 -10.09
CA SER A 158 -1.60 14.69 -10.05
C SER A 158 -1.55 15.62 -11.25
#